data_AF-A0A3C0GRF3-F1
#
_entry.id   AF-A0A3C0GRF3-F1
#
_cell.length_a   1.000
_cell.length_b   1.000
_cell.length_c   1.000
_cell.angle_alpha   90.00
_cell.angle_beta   90.00
_cell.angle_gamma   90.00
#
_symmetry.space_group_name_H-M   'P 1'
#
loop_
_entity.id
_entity.type
_entity.pdbx_description
1 polymer ?
#
loop_
_entity_poly.entity_id
_entity_poly.type
_entity_poly.pdbx_seq_one_letter_code
_entity_poly.pdbx_strand_id
1 'polypeptide(L)'
;VIVRRAGDVIPEVVSVIADRRPAGTTPWQMPTRCPVCGSEIVREEGAAAWRCSGELSCPAQRKEAIAHFASRRAMDIDGLGGKYIETLVDAGIVRGVADLYRLSRDQLLQLKLVLDAESPEALAAQIGLHLPPEGSGDYLRGILQLDGSDEGWRARALAMPATFNWNTRKIATRWADNLIAAIDASRATTLERLLFALGIEHVGESTAKALASWFGDLELIRHLPWPLFKRVPDIGGEVARSLGHFFEQSGNQDAIDALLQVGQVRIGDTHAPSAKLRDGLDFAQLLVEAEIPGITRLRAEKLTAALPDAAALVDAEPVRFVAAGLPNEVALGLADWLDRDGHAQMLLKADAYRHTLLARAPEQTEQVAGPLDGQTVVLTGTLARMTRDEAKARLEALGAKVSGSVSKKTAFVVAGTEAGSKLAKAGELGIEVWDEDRLVAFLAQH
;
A
#
# COMPACT_ATOMS: atom_id res chain seq x y z
N VAL A 1 16.53 -1.35 37.52
CA VAL A 1 16.62 -0.20 36.59
C VAL A 1 16.20 1.06 37.31
N ILE A 2 16.60 2.24 36.84
CA ILE A 2 16.05 3.53 37.29
C ILE A 2 14.89 3.86 36.36
N VAL A 3 13.71 4.08 36.93
CA VAL A 3 12.50 4.47 36.21
C VAL A 3 12.17 5.90 36.59
N ARG A 4 11.81 6.74 35.62
CA ARG A 4 11.26 8.07 35.88
C ARG A 4 9.89 8.21 35.22
N ARG A 5 9.06 9.06 35.82
CA ARG A 5 7.78 9.45 35.22
C ARG A 5 8.03 10.69 34.36
N ALA A 6 7.77 10.58 33.05
CA ALA A 6 7.86 11.69 32.12
C ALA A 6 6.51 12.44 32.09
N GLY A 7 6.30 13.36 33.04
CA GLY A 7 5.02 14.06 33.21
C GLY A 7 3.89 13.13 33.69
N ASP A 8 2.67 13.31 33.16
CA ASP A 8 1.51 12.44 33.45
C ASP A 8 1.36 11.24 32.49
N VAL A 9 2.37 10.98 31.65
CA VAL A 9 2.37 9.95 30.60
C VAL A 9 3.02 8.64 31.12
N ILE A 10 3.21 7.66 30.24
CA ILE A 10 3.84 6.36 30.49
C ILE A 10 5.25 6.52 31.11
N PRO A 11 5.59 5.80 32.21
CA PRO A 11 6.93 5.81 32.78
C PRO A 11 8.00 5.26 31.84
N GLU A 12 9.23 5.78 31.92
CA GLU A 12 10.35 5.33 31.09
C GLU A 12 11.54 4.82 31.91
N VAL A 13 12.29 3.89 31.32
CA VAL A 13 13.54 3.38 31.88
C VAL A 13 14.68 4.31 31.48
N VAL A 14 15.29 4.98 32.45
CA VAL A 14 16.39 5.94 32.23
C VAL A 14 17.73 5.22 32.11
N SER A 15 17.97 4.26 33.00
CA SER A 15 19.25 3.54 33.05
C SER A 15 19.15 2.22 33.80
N VAL A 16 20.17 1.37 33.60
CA VAL A 16 20.36 0.12 34.34
C VAL A 16 21.32 0.34 35.51
N ILE A 17 20.99 -0.21 36.68
CA ILE A 17 21.91 -0.23 37.83
C ILE A 17 22.72 -1.53 37.72
N ALA A 18 23.87 -1.47 37.03
CA ALA A 18 24.66 -2.65 36.68
C ALA A 18 25.12 -3.46 37.90
N ASP A 19 25.57 -2.79 38.96
CA ASP A 19 26.11 -3.42 40.18
C ASP A 19 25.06 -4.22 40.97
N ARG A 20 23.77 -4.04 40.66
CA ARG A 20 22.65 -4.76 41.27
C ARG A 20 22.02 -5.79 40.34
N ARG A 21 22.68 -6.15 39.23
CA ARG A 21 22.17 -7.16 38.30
C ARG A 21 22.14 -8.53 39.00
N PRO A 22 20.97 -9.17 39.18
CA PRO A 22 20.91 -10.50 39.75
C PRO A 22 21.65 -11.54 38.90
N ALA A 23 22.15 -12.60 39.54
CA ALA A 23 22.67 -13.75 38.81
C ALA A 23 21.53 -14.43 38.02
N GLY A 24 21.82 -14.92 36.82
CA GLY A 24 20.85 -15.63 35.97
C GLY A 24 19.94 -14.76 35.10
N THR A 25 20.19 -13.44 34.99
CA THR A 25 19.44 -12.58 34.05
C THR A 25 19.73 -12.95 32.60
N THR A 26 18.69 -13.04 31.76
CA THR A 26 18.79 -13.27 30.32
C THR A 26 18.67 -11.96 29.53
N PRO A 27 19.44 -11.79 28.44
CA PRO A 27 19.20 -10.70 27.50
C PRO A 27 17.79 -10.78 26.93
N TRP A 28 17.11 -9.63 26.86
CA TRP A 28 15.83 -9.57 26.15
C TRP A 28 16.07 -9.69 24.65
N GLN A 29 15.23 -10.47 23.98
CA GLN A 29 15.26 -10.65 22.53
C GLN A 29 13.88 -10.26 21.98
N MET A 30 13.89 -9.55 20.84
CA MET A 30 12.65 -9.25 20.14
C MET A 30 12.04 -10.57 19.63
N PRO A 31 10.74 -10.82 19.82
CA PRO A 31 10.08 -11.97 19.21
C PRO A 31 10.20 -11.91 17.69
N THR A 32 10.38 -13.08 17.07
CA THR A 32 10.41 -13.21 15.60
C THR A 32 9.01 -13.32 14.98
N ARG A 33 7.99 -13.55 15.81
CA ARG A 33 6.58 -13.62 15.42
C ARG A 33 5.71 -12.71 16.28
N CYS A 34 4.71 -12.10 15.66
CA CYS A 34 3.78 -11.20 16.31
C CYS A 34 3.01 -11.94 17.42
N PRO A 35 2.99 -11.44 18.66
CA PRO A 35 2.25 -12.07 19.75
C PRO A 35 0.73 -11.98 19.58
N VAL A 36 0.23 -11.22 18.59
CA VAL A 36 -1.20 -11.03 18.32
C VAL A 36 -1.68 -11.92 17.17
N CYS A 37 -0.99 -11.91 16.02
CA CYS A 37 -1.44 -12.63 14.82
C CYS A 37 -0.49 -13.71 14.32
N GLY A 38 0.70 -13.88 14.91
CA GLY A 38 1.69 -14.88 14.50
C GLY A 38 2.47 -14.59 13.22
N SER A 39 2.13 -13.51 12.50
CA SER A 39 2.88 -13.00 11.35
C SER A 39 4.31 -12.66 11.73
N GLU A 40 5.19 -12.62 10.75
CA GLU A 40 6.60 -12.26 10.96
C GLU A 40 6.75 -10.86 11.55
N ILE A 41 7.75 -10.70 12.42
CA ILE A 41 8.19 -9.39 12.87
C ILE A 41 9.44 -9.01 12.07
N VAL A 42 9.33 -7.93 11.31
CA VAL A 42 10.38 -7.41 10.45
C VAL A 42 11.00 -6.18 11.09
N ARG A 43 12.31 -6.04 10.94
CA ARG A 43 13.02 -4.80 11.19
C ARG A 43 13.95 -4.51 10.03
N GLU A 44 13.76 -3.34 9.45
CA GLU A 44 14.58 -2.85 8.37
C GLU A 44 15.97 -2.49 8.86
N GLU A 45 16.94 -2.61 7.97
CA GLU A 45 18.31 -2.25 8.26
C GLU A 45 18.39 -0.75 8.62
N GLY A 46 18.92 -0.44 9.81
CA GLY A 46 19.00 0.92 10.33
C GLY A 46 17.72 1.45 11.00
N ALA A 47 16.57 0.77 10.86
CA ALA A 47 15.34 1.19 11.53
C ALA A 47 15.41 0.96 13.06
N ALA A 48 14.73 1.82 13.82
CA ALA A 48 14.64 1.70 15.28
C ALA A 48 13.53 0.72 15.71
N ALA A 49 12.41 0.71 14.98
CA ALA A 49 11.23 -0.07 15.30
C ALA A 49 11.26 -1.44 14.61
N TRP A 50 10.67 -2.43 15.28
CA TRP A 50 10.26 -3.68 14.66
C TRP A 50 8.75 -3.64 14.45
N ARG A 51 8.25 -4.18 13.34
CA ARG A 51 6.84 -4.13 12.96
C ARG A 51 6.32 -5.50 12.57
N CYS A 52 5.02 -5.67 12.75
CA CYS A 52 4.31 -6.88 12.33
C CYS A 52 3.93 -6.74 10.85
N SER A 53 4.39 -7.67 10.00
CA SER A 53 4.06 -7.72 8.57
C SER A 53 2.62 -8.17 8.27
N GLY A 54 1.87 -8.55 9.31
CA GLY A 54 0.50 -9.01 9.17
C GLY A 54 -0.48 -7.92 8.75
N GLU A 55 -0.12 -6.64 8.84
CA GLU A 55 -0.86 -5.47 8.33
C GLU A 55 -2.39 -5.64 8.33
N LEU A 56 -3.01 -5.92 7.16
CA LEU A 56 -4.47 -6.06 7.01
C LEU A 56 -5.09 -7.19 7.84
N SER A 57 -4.33 -8.24 8.13
CA SER A 57 -4.78 -9.42 8.88
C SER A 57 -4.56 -9.31 10.39
N CYS A 58 -3.73 -8.37 10.85
CA CYS A 58 -3.37 -8.26 12.27
C CYS A 58 -4.49 -7.57 13.08
N PRO A 59 -5.09 -8.24 14.10
CA PRO A 59 -6.11 -7.63 14.95
C PRO A 59 -5.66 -6.33 15.63
N ALA A 60 -4.38 -6.21 15.99
CA ALA A 60 -3.84 -5.01 16.63
C ALA A 60 -3.70 -3.80 15.68
N GLN A 61 -3.64 -4.05 14.35
CA GLN A 61 -3.54 -2.99 13.33
C GLN A 61 -4.88 -2.65 12.70
N ARG A 62 -5.91 -3.47 12.95
CA ARG A 62 -7.21 -3.45 12.27
C ARG A 62 -7.90 -2.09 12.28
N LYS A 63 -7.93 -1.39 13.42
CA LYS A 63 -8.63 -0.10 13.55
C LYS A 63 -8.02 0.95 12.61
N GLU A 64 -6.70 1.07 12.61
CA GLU A 64 -5.97 1.98 11.71
C GLU A 64 -6.04 1.53 10.25
N ALA A 65 -5.95 0.22 9.97
CA ALA A 65 -6.10 -0.30 8.61
C ALA A 65 -7.46 0.05 8.01
N ILE A 66 -8.55 -0.09 8.78
CA ILE A 66 -9.90 0.29 8.35
C ILE A 66 -10.02 1.81 8.17
N ALA A 67 -9.46 2.60 9.10
CA ALA A 67 -9.49 4.05 9.02
C ALA A 67 -8.75 4.57 7.77
N HIS A 68 -7.57 4.02 7.49
CA HIS A 68 -6.78 4.33 6.29
C HIS A 68 -7.52 3.91 5.03
N PHE A 69 -8.05 2.68 4.98
CA PHE A 69 -8.81 2.16 3.84
C PHE A 69 -10.01 3.06 3.50
N ALA A 70 -10.76 3.51 4.51
CA ALA A 70 -11.92 4.38 4.34
C ALA A 70 -11.58 5.84 3.99
N SER A 71 -10.31 6.26 4.12
CA SER A 71 -9.91 7.65 3.94
C SER A 71 -10.17 8.18 2.52
N ARG A 72 -10.30 9.51 2.39
CA ARG A 72 -10.61 10.20 1.13
C ARG A 72 -9.68 9.83 -0.04
N ARG A 73 -8.39 9.69 0.24
CA ARG A 73 -7.37 9.36 -0.78
C ARG A 73 -7.32 7.87 -1.11
N ALA A 74 -7.84 7.02 -0.22
CA ALA A 74 -7.96 5.57 -0.37
C ALA A 74 -9.29 5.18 -1.03
N MET A 75 -10.27 4.64 -0.30
CA MET A 75 -11.56 4.20 -0.84
C MET A 75 -12.67 5.25 -0.71
N ASP A 76 -12.42 6.38 -0.05
CA ASP A 76 -13.34 7.52 0.11
C ASP A 76 -14.73 7.14 0.63
N ILE A 77 -14.73 6.42 1.76
CA ILE A 77 -15.95 6.04 2.47
C ILE A 77 -16.27 7.14 3.48
N ASP A 78 -16.93 8.20 2.99
CA ASP A 78 -17.35 9.31 3.85
C ASP A 78 -18.37 8.88 4.91
N GLY A 79 -18.28 9.50 6.10
CA GLY A 79 -19.16 9.22 7.24
C GLY A 79 -18.74 8.06 8.15
N LEU A 80 -17.64 7.36 7.85
CA LEU A 80 -17.07 6.34 8.73
C LEU A 80 -16.03 6.95 9.69
N GLY A 81 -16.49 7.49 10.83
CA GLY A 81 -15.62 8.12 11.83
C GLY A 81 -14.87 7.14 12.75
N GLY A 82 -13.80 7.60 13.41
CA GLY A 82 -12.95 6.77 14.28
C GLY A 82 -13.71 6.01 15.38
N LYS A 83 -14.62 6.68 16.11
CA LYS A 83 -15.46 6.02 17.13
C LYS A 83 -16.35 4.91 16.57
N TYR A 84 -16.80 5.07 15.32
CA TYR A 84 -17.63 4.06 14.65
C TYR A 84 -16.78 2.83 14.35
N ILE A 85 -15.59 3.04 13.79
CA ILE A 85 -14.62 1.99 13.50
C ILE A 85 -14.23 1.24 14.78
N GLU A 86 -13.86 1.97 15.84
CA GLU A 86 -13.50 1.39 17.13
C GLU A 86 -14.61 0.47 17.66
N THR A 87 -15.83 0.98 17.74
CA THR A 87 -16.96 0.22 18.30
C THR A 87 -17.34 -0.98 17.41
N LEU A 88 -17.32 -0.83 16.08
CA LEU A 88 -17.59 -1.92 15.14
C LEU A 88 -16.54 -3.04 15.22
N VAL A 89 -15.27 -2.66 15.41
CA VAL A 89 -14.16 -3.60 15.56
C VAL A 89 -14.24 -4.30 16.91
N ASP A 90 -14.45 -3.56 18.00
CA ASP A 90 -14.51 -4.10 19.36
C ASP A 90 -15.75 -4.98 19.57
N ALA A 91 -16.85 -4.69 18.86
CA ALA A 91 -18.04 -5.55 18.81
C ALA A 91 -17.85 -6.82 17.95
N GLY A 92 -16.73 -6.94 17.24
CA GLY A 92 -16.45 -8.07 16.34
C GLY A 92 -17.28 -8.08 15.06
N ILE A 93 -18.01 -7.01 14.76
CA ILE A 93 -18.82 -6.88 13.54
C ILE A 93 -17.90 -6.68 12.32
N VAL A 94 -16.85 -5.87 12.47
CA VAL A 94 -15.85 -5.64 11.43
C VAL A 94 -14.52 -6.28 11.84
N ARG A 95 -14.14 -7.36 11.16
CA ARG A 95 -12.89 -8.10 11.42
C ARG A 95 -11.82 -7.87 10.36
N GLY A 96 -12.18 -7.19 9.28
CA GLY A 96 -11.28 -6.71 8.24
C GLY A 96 -12.01 -5.74 7.30
N VAL A 97 -11.27 -5.16 6.36
CA VAL A 97 -11.78 -4.15 5.42
C VAL A 97 -12.95 -4.65 4.56
N ALA A 98 -12.98 -5.95 4.22
CA ALA A 98 -14.07 -6.55 3.45
C ALA A 98 -15.42 -6.59 4.20
N ASP A 99 -15.41 -6.59 5.55
CA ASP A 99 -16.64 -6.65 6.34
C ASP A 99 -17.42 -5.32 6.29
N LEU A 100 -16.77 -4.20 5.94
CA LEU A 100 -17.45 -2.92 5.72
C LEU A 100 -18.58 -3.05 4.69
N TYR A 101 -18.34 -3.84 3.65
CA TYR A 101 -19.29 -4.08 2.56
C TYR A 101 -20.47 -4.99 2.92
N ARG A 102 -20.49 -5.52 4.15
CA ARG A 102 -21.60 -6.30 4.73
C ARG A 102 -22.43 -5.51 5.73
N LEU A 103 -22.01 -4.28 6.07
CA LEU A 103 -22.72 -3.47 7.05
C LEU A 103 -24.14 -3.19 6.57
N SER A 104 -25.10 -3.61 7.39
CA SER A 104 -26.52 -3.37 7.16
C SER A 104 -26.95 -2.03 7.75
N ARG A 105 -28.04 -1.51 7.22
CA ARG A 105 -28.68 -0.29 7.74
C ARG A 105 -29.03 -0.43 9.22
N ASP A 106 -29.56 -1.58 9.62
CA ASP A 106 -29.96 -1.85 11.00
C ASP A 106 -28.77 -1.80 11.96
N GLN A 107 -27.62 -2.36 11.57
CA GLN A 107 -26.39 -2.28 12.36
C GLN A 107 -25.91 -0.84 12.54
N LEU A 108 -26.00 -0.02 11.48
CA LEU A 108 -25.63 1.40 11.58
C LEU A 108 -26.61 2.17 12.47
N LEU A 109 -27.93 1.94 12.32
CA LEU A 109 -28.97 2.50 13.19
C LEU A 109 -28.72 2.18 14.66
N GLN A 110 -28.43 0.92 14.98
CA GLN A 110 -28.07 0.48 16.33
C GLN A 110 -26.77 1.12 16.82
N LEU A 111 -25.72 1.13 15.99
CA LEU A 111 -24.42 1.73 16.33
C LEU A 111 -24.57 3.19 16.76
N LYS A 112 -25.41 3.97 16.07
CA LYS A 112 -25.64 5.36 16.45
C LYS A 112 -26.34 5.50 17.80
N LEU A 113 -27.37 4.70 18.06
CA LEU A 113 -28.04 4.72 19.37
C LEU A 113 -27.07 4.34 20.50
N VAL A 114 -26.24 3.32 20.28
CA VAL A 114 -25.21 2.87 21.23
C VAL A 114 -24.20 3.98 21.53
N LEU A 115 -23.77 4.73 20.51
CA LEU A 115 -22.79 5.80 20.66
C LEU A 115 -23.36 7.09 21.24
N ASP A 116 -24.62 7.41 20.92
CA ASP A 116 -25.32 8.60 21.44
C ASP A 116 -25.78 8.39 22.90
N ALA A 117 -25.92 7.14 23.35
CA ALA A 117 -26.32 6.82 24.72
C ALA A 117 -25.21 7.06 25.75
N GLU A 118 -25.55 7.75 26.84
CA GLU A 118 -24.64 8.03 27.96
C GLU A 118 -24.48 6.84 28.91
N SER A 119 -25.50 5.99 29.01
CA SER A 119 -25.52 4.80 29.87
C SER A 119 -26.33 3.64 29.24
N PRO A 120 -26.20 2.41 29.76
CA PRO A 120 -27.03 1.28 29.33
C PRO A 120 -28.54 1.51 29.51
N GLU A 121 -28.96 2.21 30.58
CA GLU A 121 -30.37 2.55 30.82
C GLU A 121 -30.89 3.54 29.76
N ALA A 122 -30.08 4.56 29.43
CA ALA A 122 -30.40 5.50 28.36
C ALA A 122 -30.53 4.79 27.01
N LEU A 123 -29.62 3.84 26.73
CA LEU A 123 -29.70 3.01 25.53
C LEU A 123 -30.98 2.16 25.52
N ALA A 124 -31.29 1.44 26.61
CA ALA A 124 -32.47 0.59 26.71
C ALA A 124 -33.77 1.37 26.45
N ALA A 125 -33.87 2.59 27.00
CA ALA A 125 -35.02 3.47 26.78
C ALA A 125 -35.16 3.91 25.32
N GLN A 126 -34.06 4.30 24.67
CA GLN A 126 -34.07 4.73 23.27
C GLN A 126 -34.32 3.56 22.31
N ILE A 127 -33.57 2.47 22.45
CA ILE A 127 -33.65 1.32 21.56
C ILE A 127 -34.98 0.58 21.68
N GLY A 128 -35.60 0.59 22.86
CA GLY A 128 -36.92 0.01 23.11
C GLY A 128 -38.03 0.60 22.21
N LEU A 129 -37.88 1.83 21.71
CA LEU A 129 -38.81 2.46 20.77
C LEU A 129 -38.77 1.84 19.37
N HIS A 130 -37.76 1.02 19.08
CA HIS A 130 -37.46 0.43 17.78
C HIS A 130 -37.49 -1.10 17.81
N LEU A 131 -37.91 -1.70 18.92
CA LEU A 131 -38.01 -3.14 19.07
C LEU A 131 -39.45 -3.62 18.85
N PRO A 132 -39.66 -4.88 18.40
CA PRO A 132 -40.99 -5.45 18.35
C PRO A 132 -41.60 -5.55 19.76
N PRO A 133 -42.93 -5.44 19.91
CA PRO A 133 -43.59 -5.48 21.21
C PRO A 133 -43.45 -6.84 21.91
N GLU A 134 -43.34 -7.93 21.14
CA GLU A 134 -43.14 -9.28 21.65
C GLU A 134 -41.69 -9.74 21.42
N GLY A 135 -41.13 -10.49 22.37
CA GLY A 135 -39.78 -11.10 22.23
C GLY A 135 -38.59 -10.19 22.58
N SER A 136 -38.82 -8.91 22.91
CA SER A 136 -37.73 -7.93 23.14
C SER A 136 -37.25 -7.82 24.59
N GLY A 137 -37.96 -8.47 25.53
CA GLY A 137 -37.67 -8.35 26.96
C GLY A 137 -36.29 -8.85 27.36
N ASP A 138 -35.82 -9.95 26.75
CA ASP A 138 -34.49 -10.52 27.04
C ASP A 138 -33.36 -9.60 26.56
N TYR A 139 -33.51 -9.02 25.36
CA TYR A 139 -32.54 -8.07 24.82
C TYR A 139 -32.41 -6.83 25.71
N LEU A 140 -33.54 -6.22 26.10
CA LEU A 140 -33.53 -5.05 26.99
C LEU A 140 -32.95 -5.36 28.37
N ARG A 141 -33.29 -6.53 28.95
CA ARG A 141 -32.67 -6.98 30.20
C ARG A 141 -31.16 -7.14 30.08
N GLY A 142 -30.68 -7.71 28.98
CA GLY A 142 -29.25 -7.85 28.72
C GLY A 142 -28.53 -6.50 28.63
N ILE A 143 -29.13 -5.50 27.98
CA ILE A 143 -28.57 -4.14 27.96
C ILE A 143 -28.50 -3.57 29.38
N LEU A 144 -29.57 -3.67 30.16
CA LEU A 144 -29.62 -3.13 31.53
C LEU A 144 -28.66 -3.83 32.51
N GLN A 145 -28.12 -5.00 32.15
CA GLN A 145 -27.12 -5.71 32.95
C GLN A 145 -25.68 -5.28 32.62
N LEU A 146 -25.48 -4.48 31.57
CA LEU A 146 -24.15 -3.96 31.24
C LEU A 146 -23.70 -2.93 32.27
N ASP A 147 -22.41 -2.96 32.60
CA ASP A 147 -21.78 -1.94 33.43
C ASP A 147 -21.41 -0.72 32.58
N GLY A 148 -22.08 0.42 32.82
CA GLY A 148 -21.83 1.67 32.10
C GLY A 148 -20.46 2.31 32.37
N SER A 149 -19.74 1.86 33.42
CA SER A 149 -18.38 2.32 33.74
C SER A 149 -17.29 1.58 32.97
N ASP A 150 -17.62 0.45 32.34
CA ASP A 150 -16.69 -0.32 31.50
C ASP A 150 -16.61 0.27 30.09
N GLU A 151 -15.42 0.68 29.66
CA GLU A 151 -15.19 1.28 28.33
C GLU A 151 -15.72 0.43 27.16
N GLY A 152 -15.81 -0.90 27.32
CA GLY A 152 -16.30 -1.84 26.33
C GLY A 152 -17.81 -2.09 26.32
N TRP A 153 -18.61 -1.44 27.19
CA TRP A 153 -20.04 -1.73 27.28
C TRP A 153 -20.80 -1.48 25.97
N ARG A 154 -20.39 -0.44 25.22
CA ARG A 154 -20.98 -0.09 23.92
C ARG A 154 -20.77 -1.17 22.87
N ALA A 155 -19.54 -1.67 22.76
CA ALA A 155 -19.21 -2.77 21.87
C ALA A 155 -20.01 -4.04 22.20
N ARG A 156 -20.14 -4.35 23.50
CA ARG A 156 -20.97 -5.49 23.96
C ARG A 156 -22.44 -5.31 23.63
N ALA A 157 -23.00 -4.12 23.86
CA ALA A 157 -24.39 -3.82 23.51
C ALA A 157 -24.66 -3.94 22.00
N LEU A 158 -23.70 -3.50 21.18
CA LEU A 158 -23.79 -3.59 19.72
C LEU A 158 -23.70 -5.04 19.22
N ALA A 159 -22.92 -5.90 19.88
CA ALA A 159 -22.77 -7.30 19.53
C ALA A 159 -23.97 -8.18 19.91
N MET A 160 -24.90 -7.68 20.74
CA MET A 160 -26.09 -8.42 21.13
C MET A 160 -27.07 -8.57 19.95
N PRO A 161 -27.53 -9.80 19.65
CA PRO A 161 -28.46 -10.03 18.55
C PRO A 161 -29.84 -9.45 18.86
N ALA A 162 -30.42 -8.73 17.89
CA ALA A 162 -31.77 -8.20 17.99
C ALA A 162 -32.45 -8.15 16.61
N THR A 163 -33.76 -8.18 16.62
CA THR A 163 -34.60 -7.85 15.48
C THR A 163 -35.26 -6.50 15.75
N PHE A 164 -35.21 -5.60 14.78
CA PHE A 164 -35.72 -4.24 14.93
C PHE A 164 -36.99 -4.03 14.10
N ASN A 165 -37.92 -3.26 14.66
CA ASN A 165 -39.02 -2.62 13.95
C ASN A 165 -38.83 -1.10 14.07
N TRP A 166 -37.98 -0.55 13.19
CA TRP A 166 -37.52 0.83 13.31
C TRP A 166 -38.66 1.84 13.19
N ASN A 167 -38.97 2.52 14.29
CA ASN A 167 -39.80 3.71 14.28
C ASN A 167 -39.08 4.90 13.61
N THR A 168 -39.28 5.09 12.31
CA THR A 168 -38.63 6.13 11.48
C THR A 168 -38.99 7.56 11.89
N ARG A 169 -40.02 7.78 12.70
CA ARG A 169 -40.35 9.11 13.25
C ARG A 169 -39.49 9.48 14.46
N LYS A 170 -38.77 8.51 15.04
CA LYS A 170 -37.98 8.66 16.27
C LYS A 170 -36.47 8.52 16.05
N ILE A 171 -36.03 8.18 14.83
CA ILE A 171 -34.61 8.07 14.48
C ILE A 171 -34.34 8.66 13.10
N ALA A 172 -33.26 9.45 12.98
CA ALA A 172 -32.80 9.95 11.70
C ALA A 172 -32.01 8.86 10.97
N THR A 173 -32.39 8.52 9.73
CA THR A 173 -31.77 7.40 9.00
C THR A 173 -30.79 7.85 7.92
N ARG A 174 -30.88 9.12 7.50
CA ARG A 174 -30.15 9.65 6.35
C ARG A 174 -28.64 9.43 6.43
N TRP A 175 -28.04 9.53 7.61
CA TRP A 175 -26.60 9.30 7.74
C TRP A 175 -26.22 7.83 7.44
N ALA A 176 -27.02 6.87 7.91
CA ALA A 176 -26.80 5.44 7.67
C ALA A 176 -27.02 5.12 6.19
N ASP A 177 -28.07 5.71 5.61
CA ASP A 177 -28.36 5.59 4.18
C ASP A 177 -27.20 6.18 3.34
N ASN A 178 -26.66 7.34 3.72
CA ASN A 178 -25.49 7.95 3.07
C ASN A 178 -24.22 7.11 3.23
N LEU A 179 -23.96 6.54 4.41
CA LEU A 179 -22.77 5.72 4.66
C LEU A 179 -22.83 4.43 3.85
N ILE A 180 -23.99 3.77 3.76
CA ILE A 180 -24.18 2.61 2.87
C ILE A 180 -23.94 3.02 1.41
N ALA A 181 -24.49 4.14 0.97
CA ALA A 181 -24.26 4.63 -0.38
C ALA A 181 -22.78 4.92 -0.66
N ALA A 182 -22.03 5.45 0.32
CA ALA A 182 -20.59 5.67 0.19
C ALA A 182 -19.80 4.36 0.12
N ILE A 183 -20.14 3.37 0.97
CA ILE A 183 -19.57 2.01 0.92
C ILE A 183 -19.83 1.38 -0.45
N ASP A 184 -21.06 1.44 -0.95
CA ASP A 184 -21.42 0.85 -2.24
C ASP A 184 -20.75 1.58 -3.42
N ALA A 185 -20.65 2.91 -3.37
CA ALA A 185 -19.92 3.69 -4.37
C ALA A 185 -18.43 3.30 -4.41
N SER A 186 -17.81 3.06 -3.24
CA SER A 186 -16.40 2.66 -3.14
C SER A 186 -16.08 1.32 -3.80
N ARG A 187 -17.09 0.48 -4.11
CA ARG A 187 -16.86 -0.79 -4.82
C ARG A 187 -16.28 -0.57 -6.21
N ALA A 188 -16.55 0.55 -6.87
CA ALA A 188 -15.91 0.91 -8.12
C ALA A 188 -14.73 1.83 -7.84
N THR A 189 -13.51 1.34 -8.06
CA THR A 189 -12.28 2.08 -7.74
C THR A 189 -11.23 1.94 -8.85
N THR A 190 -10.08 2.58 -8.65
CA THR A 190 -8.89 2.44 -9.50
C THR A 190 -7.82 1.59 -8.82
N LEU A 191 -6.92 1.01 -9.61
CA LEU A 191 -5.83 0.17 -9.09
C LEU A 191 -4.92 0.96 -8.15
N GLU A 192 -4.57 2.20 -8.51
CA GLU A 192 -3.80 3.12 -7.67
C GLU A 192 -4.45 3.32 -6.28
N ARG A 193 -5.76 3.61 -6.27
CA ARG A 193 -6.48 3.88 -5.02
C ARG A 193 -6.57 2.64 -4.16
N LEU A 194 -6.83 1.47 -4.76
CA LEU A 194 -6.89 0.23 -4.03
C LEU A 194 -5.52 -0.13 -3.44
N LEU A 195 -4.43 -0.07 -4.21
CA LEU A 195 -3.09 -0.35 -3.72
C LEU A 195 -2.69 0.58 -2.57
N PHE A 196 -3.03 1.86 -2.67
CA PHE A 196 -2.84 2.80 -1.58
C PHE A 196 -3.70 2.44 -0.36
N ALA A 197 -4.96 2.04 -0.56
CA ALA A 197 -5.89 1.66 0.49
C ALA A 197 -5.49 0.41 1.26
N LEU A 198 -4.70 -0.49 0.67
CA LEU A 198 -4.17 -1.68 1.37
C LEU A 198 -3.24 -1.32 2.53
N GLY A 199 -2.69 -0.11 2.55
CA GLY A 199 -1.90 0.39 3.68
C GLY A 199 -0.52 -0.25 3.80
N ILE A 200 0.06 -0.69 2.68
CA ILE A 200 1.36 -1.37 2.63
C ILE A 200 2.46 -0.43 3.11
N GLU A 201 3.33 -0.90 4.02
CA GLU A 201 4.44 -0.10 4.55
C GLU A 201 5.31 0.47 3.40
N HIS A 202 5.66 1.76 3.49
CA HIS A 202 6.34 2.57 2.45
C HIS A 202 5.57 2.87 1.16
N VAL A 203 4.38 2.31 0.97
CA VAL A 203 3.58 2.56 -0.25
C VAL A 203 2.66 3.76 -0.04
N GLY A 204 3.20 4.95 -0.34
CA GLY A 204 2.40 6.17 -0.48
C GLY A 204 1.65 6.25 -1.81
N GLU A 205 0.85 7.31 -1.99
CA GLU A 205 0.06 7.53 -3.21
C GLU A 205 0.89 7.51 -4.50
N SER A 206 2.07 8.15 -4.50
CA SER A 206 2.95 8.18 -5.66
C SER A 206 3.48 6.79 -6.02
N THR A 207 3.80 5.98 -5.02
CA THR A 207 4.27 4.60 -5.21
C THR A 207 3.15 3.73 -5.72
N ALA A 208 1.95 3.83 -5.13
CA ALA A 208 0.75 3.12 -5.59
C ALA A 208 0.40 3.46 -7.04
N LYS A 209 0.49 4.75 -7.42
CA LYS A 209 0.31 5.22 -8.80
C LYS A 209 1.34 4.62 -9.75
N ALA A 210 2.61 4.59 -9.34
CA ALA A 210 3.68 4.02 -10.14
C ALA A 210 3.47 2.50 -10.34
N LEU A 211 3.13 1.77 -9.28
CA LEU A 211 2.81 0.34 -9.36
C LEU A 211 1.63 0.08 -10.31
N ALA A 212 0.54 0.83 -10.15
CA ALA A 212 -0.62 0.72 -11.02
C ALA A 212 -0.26 0.99 -12.49
N SER A 213 0.43 2.09 -12.76
CA SER A 213 0.83 2.48 -14.12
C SER A 213 1.80 1.52 -14.78
N TRP A 214 2.68 0.86 -14.02
CA TRP A 214 3.70 -0.04 -14.57
C TRP A 214 3.20 -1.47 -14.74
N PHE A 215 2.43 -1.99 -13.78
CA PHE A 215 1.99 -3.38 -13.79
C PHE A 215 0.55 -3.58 -14.26
N GLY A 216 -0.33 -2.61 -14.02
CA GLY A 216 -1.68 -2.55 -14.59
C GLY A 216 -2.71 -3.56 -14.06
N ASP A 217 -2.30 -4.56 -13.28
CA ASP A 217 -3.18 -5.64 -12.81
C ASP A 217 -2.85 -6.04 -11.37
N LEU A 218 -3.85 -6.02 -10.47
CA LEU A 218 -3.68 -6.42 -9.07
C LEU A 218 -3.27 -7.89 -8.95
N GLU A 219 -3.85 -8.78 -9.77
CA GLU A 219 -3.54 -10.21 -9.72
C GLU A 219 -2.09 -10.49 -10.11
N LEU A 220 -1.53 -9.64 -10.97
CA LEU A 220 -0.13 -9.65 -11.30
C LEU A 220 0.73 -9.13 -10.14
N ILE A 221 0.38 -7.96 -9.60
CA ILE A 221 1.14 -7.29 -8.52
C ILE A 221 1.22 -8.17 -7.27
N ARG A 222 0.10 -8.75 -6.85
CA ARG A 222 0.01 -9.48 -5.57
C ARG A 222 0.77 -10.81 -5.53
N HIS A 223 1.32 -11.26 -6.65
CA HIS A 223 2.12 -12.49 -6.72
C HIS A 223 3.58 -12.23 -7.13
N LEU A 224 3.94 -10.97 -7.40
CA LEU A 224 5.26 -10.55 -7.82
C LEU A 224 6.30 -10.80 -6.71
N PRO A 225 7.40 -11.50 -7.00
CA PRO A 225 8.54 -11.56 -6.08
C PRO A 225 9.22 -10.21 -5.96
N TRP A 226 9.71 -9.89 -4.75
CA TRP A 226 10.14 -8.54 -4.41
C TRP A 226 11.17 -7.90 -5.36
N PRO A 227 12.18 -8.61 -5.93
CA PRO A 227 13.18 -7.96 -6.79
C PRO A 227 12.57 -7.32 -8.03
N LEU A 228 11.45 -7.86 -8.52
CA LEU A 228 10.78 -7.36 -9.71
C LEU A 228 10.08 -6.01 -9.47
N PHE A 229 9.76 -5.64 -8.22
CA PHE A 229 9.21 -4.30 -7.93
C PHE A 229 10.20 -3.18 -8.19
N LYS A 230 11.51 -3.44 -8.09
CA LYS A 230 12.58 -2.47 -8.40
C LYS A 230 12.65 -2.10 -9.88
N ARG A 231 11.80 -2.72 -10.72
CA ARG A 231 11.62 -2.32 -12.12
C ARG A 231 10.79 -1.08 -12.32
N VAL A 232 10.03 -0.70 -11.30
CA VAL A 232 9.35 0.59 -11.27
C VAL A 232 10.36 1.67 -10.84
N PRO A 233 10.46 2.80 -11.56
CA PRO A 233 11.28 3.93 -11.16
C PRO A 233 10.97 4.37 -9.73
N ASP A 234 12.00 4.80 -9.01
CA ASP A 234 11.93 5.29 -7.64
C ASP A 234 11.52 4.24 -6.58
N ILE A 235 11.37 2.95 -6.95
CA ILE A 235 11.23 1.84 -6.00
C ILE A 235 12.62 1.24 -5.71
N GLY A 236 13.12 1.51 -4.50
CA GLY A 236 14.34 0.90 -3.95
C GLY A 236 14.09 -0.45 -3.27
N GLY A 237 15.16 -1.07 -2.75
CA GLY A 237 15.11 -2.37 -2.08
C GLY A 237 14.23 -2.41 -0.82
N GLU A 238 14.15 -1.31 -0.07
CA GLU A 238 13.30 -1.22 1.13
C GLU A 238 11.81 -1.35 0.79
N VAL A 239 11.32 -0.47 -0.09
CA VAL A 239 9.92 -0.50 -0.59
C VAL A 239 9.60 -1.83 -1.27
N ALA A 240 10.52 -2.35 -2.09
CA ALA A 240 10.34 -3.60 -2.79
C ALA A 240 10.17 -4.79 -1.83
N ARG A 241 11.01 -4.91 -0.79
CA ARG A 241 10.87 -5.95 0.23
C ARG A 241 9.61 -5.80 1.05
N SER A 242 9.20 -4.57 1.40
CA SER A 242 7.93 -4.34 2.09
C SER A 242 6.75 -4.88 1.28
N LEU A 243 6.67 -4.55 -0.02
CA LEU A 243 5.68 -5.09 -0.94
C LEU A 243 5.73 -6.63 -1.00
N GLY A 244 6.93 -7.21 -1.13
CA GLY A 244 7.12 -8.66 -1.12
C GLY A 244 6.61 -9.32 0.16
N HIS A 245 7.06 -8.86 1.32
CA HIS A 245 6.64 -9.39 2.61
C HIS A 245 5.13 -9.30 2.80
N PHE A 246 4.52 -8.16 2.45
CA PHE A 246 3.08 -7.96 2.53
C PHE A 246 2.32 -9.01 1.72
N PHE A 247 2.68 -9.18 0.45
CA PHE A 247 2.01 -10.13 -0.44
C PHE A 247 2.37 -11.60 -0.13
N GLU A 248 3.48 -11.88 0.52
CA GLU A 248 3.81 -13.26 0.94
C GLU A 248 3.02 -13.71 2.18
N GLN A 249 2.44 -12.77 2.97
CA GLN A 249 1.58 -13.15 4.08
C GLN A 249 0.22 -13.68 3.58
N SER A 250 -0.13 -14.91 3.94
CA SER A 250 -1.42 -15.51 3.58
C SER A 250 -2.61 -14.70 4.09
N GLY A 251 -2.52 -14.11 5.29
CA GLY A 251 -3.60 -13.28 5.83
C GLY A 251 -3.89 -12.02 5.00
N ASN A 252 -2.87 -11.42 4.37
CA ASN A 252 -3.08 -10.28 3.48
C ASN A 252 -3.68 -10.72 2.14
N GLN A 253 -3.26 -11.89 1.63
CA GLN A 253 -3.88 -12.51 0.45
C GLN A 253 -5.37 -12.80 0.69
N ASP A 254 -5.71 -13.40 1.83
CA ASP A 254 -7.10 -13.69 2.21
C ASP A 254 -7.93 -12.40 2.34
N ALA A 255 -7.33 -11.32 2.86
CA ALA A 255 -7.99 -10.02 2.98
C ALA A 255 -8.30 -9.39 1.60
N ILE A 256 -7.36 -9.50 0.65
CA ILE A 256 -7.56 -9.06 -0.74
C ILE A 256 -8.64 -9.91 -1.41
N ASP A 257 -8.60 -11.23 -1.26
CA ASP A 257 -9.63 -12.13 -1.80
C ASP A 257 -11.01 -11.80 -1.25
N ALA A 258 -11.11 -11.50 0.05
CA ALA A 258 -12.35 -11.06 0.66
C ALA A 258 -12.83 -9.72 0.07
N LEU A 259 -11.94 -8.75 -0.18
CA LEU A 259 -12.34 -7.49 -0.84
C LEU A 259 -12.92 -7.72 -2.25
N LEU A 260 -12.29 -8.60 -3.03
CA LEU A 260 -12.73 -8.89 -4.40
C LEU A 260 -14.04 -9.71 -4.41
N GLN A 261 -14.15 -10.74 -3.57
CA GLN A 261 -15.28 -11.68 -3.60
C GLN A 261 -16.47 -11.21 -2.75
N VAL A 262 -16.20 -10.79 -1.52
CA VAL A 262 -17.24 -10.34 -0.56
C VAL A 262 -17.51 -8.86 -0.76
N GLY A 263 -16.45 -8.06 -0.80
CA GLY A 263 -16.54 -6.62 -1.01
C GLY A 263 -17.00 -6.26 -2.43
N GLN A 264 -16.93 -7.20 -3.38
CA GLN A 264 -17.27 -6.97 -4.79
C GLN A 264 -16.56 -5.72 -5.34
N VAL A 265 -15.35 -5.46 -4.84
CA VAL A 265 -14.53 -4.33 -5.29
C VAL A 265 -14.05 -4.63 -6.71
N ARG A 266 -14.26 -3.66 -7.60
CA ARG A 266 -13.97 -3.72 -9.04
C ARG A 266 -12.99 -2.61 -9.39
N ILE A 267 -11.91 -3.02 -10.03
CA ILE A 267 -10.85 -2.14 -10.53
C ILE A 267 -11.19 -1.81 -11.98
N GLY A 268 -11.48 -0.53 -12.26
CA GLY A 268 -11.99 -0.09 -13.56
C GLY A 268 -10.91 0.19 -14.62
N ASP A 269 -9.65 0.35 -14.20
CA ASP A 269 -8.52 0.81 -15.00
C ASP A 269 -7.45 -0.26 -15.24
N THR A 270 -7.80 -1.54 -15.12
CA THR A 270 -6.88 -2.65 -15.39
C THR A 270 -6.35 -2.60 -16.82
N HIS A 271 -5.03 -2.74 -17.00
CA HIS A 271 -4.37 -2.75 -18.30
C HIS A 271 -3.16 -3.71 -18.32
N ALA A 272 -2.62 -3.97 -19.52
CA ALA A 272 -1.40 -4.75 -19.66
C ALA A 272 -0.20 -4.03 -19.03
N PRO A 273 0.84 -4.76 -18.54
CA PRO A 273 2.04 -4.12 -18.02
C PRO A 273 2.70 -3.19 -19.04
N SER A 274 3.43 -2.18 -18.57
CA SER A 274 4.12 -1.22 -19.44
C SER A 274 5.11 -1.92 -20.37
N ALA A 275 5.14 -1.54 -21.65
CA ALA A 275 6.15 -2.01 -22.60
C ALA A 275 7.60 -1.70 -22.13
N LYS A 276 7.76 -0.63 -21.33
CA LYS A 276 9.04 -0.22 -20.74
C LYS A 276 9.60 -1.25 -19.75
N LEU A 277 8.76 -2.14 -19.19
CA LEU A 277 9.24 -3.22 -18.33
C LEU A 277 10.14 -4.19 -19.08
N ARG A 278 9.96 -4.37 -20.40
CA ARG A 278 10.82 -5.28 -21.18
C ARG A 278 12.29 -4.90 -21.05
N ASP A 279 12.59 -3.61 -20.89
CA ASP A 279 13.93 -3.11 -20.60
C ASP A 279 14.32 -3.50 -19.17
N GLY A 280 15.19 -4.51 -19.05
CA GLY A 280 15.66 -5.00 -17.76
C GLY A 280 14.85 -6.15 -17.16
N LEU A 281 14.01 -6.82 -17.96
CA LEU A 281 13.46 -8.15 -17.62
C LEU A 281 14.38 -9.30 -18.10
N ASP A 282 15.67 -9.05 -18.28
CA ASP A 282 16.68 -10.10 -18.49
C ASP A 282 17.13 -10.72 -17.14
N PHE A 283 17.64 -11.95 -17.18
CA PHE A 283 18.01 -12.68 -15.97
C PHE A 283 19.19 -12.01 -15.22
N ALA A 284 20.12 -11.36 -15.93
CA ALA A 284 21.23 -10.66 -15.30
C ALA A 284 20.74 -9.45 -14.48
N GLN A 285 19.70 -8.75 -14.95
CA GLN A 285 19.10 -7.66 -14.19
C GLN A 285 18.41 -8.18 -12.94
N LEU A 286 17.71 -9.32 -13.04
CA LEU A 286 17.09 -9.94 -11.87
C LEU A 286 18.13 -10.27 -10.78
N LEU A 287 19.30 -10.78 -11.15
CA LEU A 287 20.38 -11.06 -10.18
C LEU A 287 20.89 -9.79 -9.48
N VAL A 288 20.96 -8.66 -10.19
CA VAL A 288 21.33 -7.37 -9.60
C VAL A 288 20.23 -6.86 -8.67
N GLU A 289 18.96 -6.97 -9.09
CA GLU A 289 17.83 -6.48 -8.29
C GLU A 289 17.55 -7.32 -7.05
N ALA A 290 17.95 -8.59 -7.05
CA ALA A 290 17.94 -9.45 -5.86
C ALA A 290 18.95 -9.02 -4.78
N GLU A 291 19.77 -7.98 -5.06
CA GLU A 291 20.75 -7.41 -4.13
C GLU A 291 21.74 -8.46 -3.60
N ILE A 292 22.14 -9.38 -4.47
CA ILE A 292 23.12 -10.42 -4.12
C ILE A 292 24.49 -9.76 -3.88
N PRO A 293 25.10 -9.92 -2.69
CA PRO A 293 26.37 -9.27 -2.36
C PRO A 293 27.46 -9.55 -3.40
N GLY A 294 28.06 -8.48 -3.93
CA GLY A 294 29.14 -8.59 -4.90
C GLY A 294 28.70 -8.92 -6.34
N ILE A 295 27.41 -9.08 -6.62
CA ILE A 295 26.92 -9.28 -8.00
C ILE A 295 26.59 -7.94 -8.63
N THR A 296 27.51 -7.43 -9.44
CA THR A 296 27.30 -6.25 -10.29
C THR A 296 26.70 -6.65 -11.64
N ARG A 297 26.17 -5.69 -12.41
CA ARG A 297 25.64 -5.95 -13.76
C ARG A 297 26.60 -6.75 -14.64
N LEU A 298 27.87 -6.35 -14.70
CA LEU A 298 28.89 -7.04 -15.49
C LEU A 298 29.13 -8.49 -15.01
N ARG A 299 29.07 -8.74 -13.69
CA ARG A 299 29.24 -10.09 -13.13
C ARG A 299 28.00 -10.94 -13.40
N ALA A 300 26.82 -10.35 -13.30
CA ALA A 300 25.56 -11.01 -13.63
C ALA A 300 25.54 -11.44 -15.11
N GLU A 301 25.93 -10.56 -16.05
CA GLU A 301 25.99 -10.90 -17.48
C GLU A 301 26.94 -12.07 -17.77
N LYS A 302 28.11 -12.09 -17.10
CA LYS A 302 29.05 -13.20 -17.16
C LYS A 302 28.47 -14.52 -16.65
N LEU A 303 27.76 -14.47 -15.50
CA LEU A 303 27.04 -15.62 -14.97
C LEU A 303 25.99 -16.12 -15.96
N THR A 304 25.15 -15.23 -16.47
CA THR A 304 24.02 -15.61 -17.33
C THR A 304 24.45 -16.15 -18.69
N ALA A 305 25.66 -15.82 -19.14
CA ALA A 305 26.23 -16.43 -20.34
C ALA A 305 26.56 -17.93 -20.15
N ALA A 306 26.85 -18.36 -18.92
CA ALA A 306 27.16 -19.76 -18.58
C ALA A 306 25.98 -20.50 -17.94
N LEU A 307 25.11 -19.79 -17.23
CA LEU A 307 23.98 -20.29 -16.44
C LEU A 307 22.74 -19.46 -16.79
N PRO A 308 21.95 -19.89 -17.80
CA PRO A 308 21.00 -19.02 -18.48
C PRO A 308 19.75 -18.63 -17.67
N ASP A 309 19.45 -19.37 -16.61
CA ASP A 309 18.23 -19.22 -15.81
C ASP A 309 18.48 -19.53 -14.31
N ALA A 310 17.48 -19.25 -13.48
CA ALA A 310 17.57 -19.44 -12.04
C ALA A 310 17.77 -20.90 -11.63
N ALA A 311 17.19 -21.86 -12.39
CA ALA A 311 17.35 -23.29 -12.08
C ALA A 311 18.81 -23.72 -12.28
N ALA A 312 19.41 -23.38 -13.43
CA ALA A 312 20.81 -23.66 -13.71
C ALA A 312 21.74 -23.00 -12.68
N LEU A 313 21.42 -21.80 -12.21
CA LEU A 313 22.21 -21.09 -11.20
C LEU A 313 22.11 -21.72 -9.81
N VAL A 314 20.90 -22.13 -9.39
CA VAL A 314 20.67 -22.79 -8.09
C VAL A 314 21.30 -24.17 -8.03
N ASP A 315 21.28 -24.93 -9.13
CA ASP A 315 21.85 -26.29 -9.20
C ASP A 315 23.39 -26.29 -9.38
N ALA A 316 24.00 -25.12 -9.58
CA ALA A 316 25.42 -25.02 -9.89
C ALA A 316 26.32 -25.00 -8.64
N GLU A 317 27.38 -25.80 -8.68
CA GLU A 317 28.44 -25.74 -7.67
C GLU A 317 29.29 -24.45 -7.81
N PRO A 318 29.92 -23.95 -6.71
CA PRO A 318 30.72 -22.72 -6.72
C PRO A 318 31.80 -22.67 -7.81
N VAL A 319 32.37 -23.82 -8.18
CA VAL A 319 33.38 -23.93 -9.26
C VAL A 319 32.84 -23.45 -10.61
N ARG A 320 31.53 -23.62 -10.87
CA ARG A 320 30.87 -23.15 -12.09
C ARG A 320 30.75 -21.64 -12.12
N PHE A 321 30.51 -20.99 -10.97
CA PHE A 321 30.50 -19.53 -10.88
C PHE A 321 31.89 -18.94 -11.16
N VAL A 322 32.95 -19.56 -10.64
CA VAL A 322 34.33 -19.16 -10.95
C VAL A 322 34.65 -19.36 -12.43
N ALA A 323 34.25 -20.49 -13.01
CA ALA A 323 34.41 -20.76 -14.44
C ALA A 323 33.66 -19.75 -15.32
N ALA A 324 32.52 -19.23 -14.85
CA ALA A 324 31.78 -18.14 -15.50
C ALA A 324 32.49 -16.77 -15.37
N GLY A 325 33.61 -16.69 -14.63
CA GLY A 325 34.45 -15.50 -14.54
C GLY A 325 34.25 -14.66 -13.28
N LEU A 326 33.67 -15.22 -12.22
CA LEU A 326 33.59 -14.58 -10.91
C LEU A 326 34.87 -14.79 -10.10
N PRO A 327 35.31 -13.79 -9.31
CA PRO A 327 36.32 -14.00 -8.27
C PRO A 327 35.85 -15.07 -7.28
N ASN A 328 36.78 -15.89 -6.77
CA ASN A 328 36.47 -16.99 -5.85
C ASN A 328 35.66 -16.56 -4.62
N GLU A 329 36.01 -15.42 -4.01
CA GLU A 329 35.28 -14.87 -2.86
C GLU A 329 33.82 -14.54 -3.19
N VAL A 330 33.56 -13.97 -4.37
CA VAL A 330 32.19 -13.63 -4.82
C VAL A 330 31.41 -14.89 -5.17
N ALA A 331 32.06 -15.90 -5.77
CA ALA A 331 31.43 -17.18 -6.06
C ALA A 331 30.99 -17.91 -4.79
N LEU A 332 31.85 -17.94 -3.76
CA LEU A 332 31.50 -18.50 -2.45
C LEU A 332 30.40 -17.68 -1.76
N GLY A 333 30.45 -16.34 -1.85
CA GLY A 333 29.40 -15.47 -1.30
C GLY A 333 28.04 -15.64 -1.98
N LEU A 334 28.01 -15.89 -3.29
CA LEU A 334 26.79 -16.23 -4.03
C LEU A 334 26.22 -17.59 -3.57
N ALA A 335 27.08 -18.60 -3.40
CA ALA A 335 26.66 -19.91 -2.90
C ALA A 335 26.07 -19.80 -1.48
N ASP A 336 26.78 -19.14 -0.55
CA ASP A 336 26.26 -18.87 0.81
C ASP A 336 24.94 -18.09 0.78
N TRP A 337 24.82 -17.11 -0.13
CA TRP A 337 23.57 -16.38 -0.30
C TRP A 337 22.43 -17.27 -0.77
N LEU A 338 22.67 -18.20 -1.71
CA LEU A 338 21.65 -19.13 -2.20
C LEU A 338 21.22 -20.14 -1.12
N ASP A 339 22.15 -20.57 -0.27
CA ASP A 339 21.93 -21.52 0.81
C ASP A 339 21.13 -20.93 1.99
N ARG A 340 21.01 -19.60 2.08
CA ARG A 340 20.17 -18.95 3.10
C ARG A 340 18.70 -19.19 2.81
N ASP A 341 17.94 -19.43 3.88
CA ASP A 341 16.52 -19.77 3.83
C ASP A 341 15.74 -18.80 2.94
N GLY A 342 15.06 -19.36 1.93
CA GLY A 342 14.14 -18.65 1.04
C GLY A 342 14.79 -17.96 -0.17
N HIS A 343 16.10 -17.72 -0.21
CA HIS A 343 16.73 -16.98 -1.32
C HIS A 343 16.68 -17.73 -2.66
N ALA A 344 17.07 -19.00 -2.69
CA ALA A 344 16.98 -19.83 -3.89
C ALA A 344 15.52 -19.93 -4.41
N GLN A 345 14.57 -20.16 -3.50
CA GLN A 345 13.14 -20.26 -3.84
C GLN A 345 12.59 -18.93 -4.38
N MET A 346 12.97 -17.82 -3.74
CA MET A 346 12.60 -16.47 -4.18
C MET A 346 13.15 -16.20 -5.59
N LEU A 347 14.40 -16.56 -5.87
CA LEU A 347 15.02 -16.35 -7.17
C LEU A 347 14.35 -17.19 -8.27
N LEU A 348 14.06 -18.46 -8.00
CA LEU A 348 13.32 -19.35 -8.91
C LEU A 348 11.92 -18.78 -9.23
N LYS A 349 11.20 -18.34 -8.19
CA LYS A 349 9.88 -17.71 -8.36
C LYS A 349 9.99 -16.42 -9.17
N ALA A 350 11.00 -15.59 -8.90
CA ALA A 350 11.22 -14.33 -9.59
C ALA A 350 11.55 -14.52 -11.07
N ASP A 351 12.36 -15.53 -11.40
CA ASP A 351 12.68 -15.84 -12.80
C ASP A 351 11.46 -16.38 -13.57
N ALA A 352 10.66 -17.24 -12.95
CA ALA A 352 9.39 -17.69 -13.53
C ALA A 352 8.42 -16.51 -13.75
N TYR A 353 8.31 -15.61 -12.78
CA TYR A 353 7.43 -14.45 -12.89
C TYR A 353 7.94 -13.40 -13.89
N ARG A 354 9.26 -13.26 -14.04
CA ARG A 354 9.92 -12.46 -15.08
C ARG A 354 9.49 -12.92 -16.47
N HIS A 355 9.41 -14.22 -16.72
CA HIS A 355 8.88 -14.75 -17.98
C HIS A 355 7.39 -14.43 -18.19
N THR A 356 6.58 -14.47 -17.12
CA THR A 356 5.17 -14.05 -17.19
C THR A 356 5.03 -12.57 -17.53
N LEU A 357 5.86 -11.71 -16.93
CA LEU A 357 5.92 -10.29 -17.25
C LEU A 357 6.31 -10.06 -18.71
N LEU A 358 7.34 -10.74 -19.22
CA LEU A 358 7.76 -10.64 -20.62
C LEU A 358 6.67 -11.07 -21.61
N ALA A 359 5.86 -12.07 -21.25
CA ALA A 359 4.76 -12.54 -22.09
C ALA A 359 3.56 -11.58 -22.10
N ARG A 360 3.32 -10.87 -20.99
CA ARG A 360 2.20 -9.93 -20.85
C ARG A 360 2.53 -8.50 -21.27
N ALA A 361 3.77 -8.07 -21.11
CA ALA A 361 4.22 -6.74 -21.51
C ALA A 361 4.26 -6.66 -23.04
N PRO A 362 3.52 -5.72 -23.67
CA PRO A 362 3.50 -5.59 -25.11
C PRO A 362 4.91 -5.24 -25.62
N GLU A 363 5.22 -5.66 -26.85
CA GLU A 363 6.43 -5.22 -27.52
C GLU A 363 6.47 -3.69 -27.54
N GLN A 364 7.65 -3.12 -27.32
CA GLN A 364 7.82 -1.69 -27.55
C GLN A 364 7.62 -1.46 -29.04
N THR A 365 6.52 -0.84 -29.41
CA THR A 365 6.44 -0.18 -30.71
C THR A 365 7.57 0.84 -30.71
N GLU A 366 8.49 0.75 -31.67
CA GLU A 366 9.40 1.84 -31.99
C GLU A 366 8.53 3.10 -32.05
N GLN A 367 8.66 3.99 -31.07
CA GLN A 367 8.01 5.28 -31.13
C GLN A 367 8.52 5.91 -32.41
N VAL A 368 7.66 6.02 -33.41
CA VAL A 368 7.94 6.81 -34.62
C VAL A 368 8.38 8.17 -34.07
N ALA A 369 9.63 8.55 -34.34
CA ALA A 369 10.25 9.74 -33.78
C ALA A 369 9.28 10.92 -33.91
N GLY A 370 8.65 11.27 -32.79
CA GLY A 370 7.73 12.38 -32.73
C GLY A 370 8.49 13.69 -32.90
N PRO A 371 7.82 14.79 -33.21
CA PRO A 371 8.47 16.09 -33.42
C PRO A 371 9.27 16.58 -32.21
N LEU A 372 9.01 16.02 -31.01
CA LEU A 372 9.69 16.36 -29.77
C LEU A 372 10.60 15.23 -29.25
N ASP A 373 10.93 14.23 -30.07
CA ASP A 373 11.75 13.10 -29.64
C ASP A 373 13.11 13.55 -29.08
N GLY A 374 13.48 12.99 -27.92
CA GLY A 374 14.69 13.33 -27.17
C GLY A 374 14.70 14.72 -26.52
N GLN A 375 13.68 15.57 -26.72
CA GLN A 375 13.64 16.92 -26.17
C GLN A 375 13.15 16.94 -24.72
N THR A 376 13.85 17.64 -23.82
CA THR A 376 13.37 17.82 -22.44
C THR A 376 12.53 19.09 -22.32
N VAL A 377 11.30 18.98 -21.85
CA VAL A 377 10.35 20.11 -21.70
C VAL A 377 10.01 20.32 -20.23
N VAL A 378 9.80 21.56 -19.79
CA VAL A 378 9.37 21.85 -18.40
C VAL A 378 8.05 22.60 -18.41
N LEU A 379 7.08 22.12 -17.65
CA LEU A 379 5.82 22.82 -17.40
C LEU A 379 5.91 23.62 -16.09
N THR A 380 5.56 24.91 -16.13
CA THR A 380 5.52 25.79 -14.95
C THR A 380 4.31 26.72 -14.98
N GLY A 381 3.83 27.13 -13.80
CA GLY A 381 2.58 27.89 -13.67
C GLY A 381 1.33 27.01 -13.81
N THR A 382 0.17 27.65 -13.81
CA THR A 382 -1.15 27.06 -13.99
C THR A 382 -1.61 27.25 -15.43
N LEU A 383 -2.07 26.18 -16.06
CA LEU A 383 -2.61 26.17 -17.41
C LEU A 383 -4.15 26.29 -17.33
N ALA A 384 -4.75 27.19 -18.10
CA ALA A 384 -6.16 27.53 -18.06
C ALA A 384 -7.04 26.67 -19.01
N ARG A 385 -6.47 26.16 -20.10
CA ARG A 385 -7.17 25.41 -21.16
C ARG A 385 -7.06 23.89 -21.00
N MET A 386 -6.05 23.40 -20.28
CA MET A 386 -5.90 21.98 -19.94
C MET A 386 -5.14 21.82 -18.62
N THR A 387 -5.26 20.66 -18.00
CA THR A 387 -4.49 20.34 -16.79
C THR A 387 -3.01 20.10 -17.13
N ARG A 388 -2.13 20.28 -16.15
CA ARG A 388 -0.69 20.00 -16.33
C ARG A 388 -0.41 18.53 -16.66
N ASP A 389 -1.22 17.61 -16.13
CA ASP A 389 -1.09 16.19 -16.39
C ASP A 389 -1.53 15.85 -17.83
N GLU A 390 -2.60 16.48 -18.34
CA GLU A 390 -2.99 16.36 -19.75
C GLU A 390 -1.93 16.95 -20.69
N ALA A 391 -1.40 18.14 -20.38
CA ALA A 391 -0.32 18.76 -21.16
C ALA A 391 0.93 17.87 -21.17
N LYS A 392 1.30 17.31 -20.01
CA LYS A 392 2.41 16.37 -19.88
C LYS A 392 2.19 15.13 -20.74
N ALA A 393 1.03 14.48 -20.64
CA ALA A 393 0.72 13.28 -21.40
C ALA A 393 0.77 13.52 -22.92
N ARG A 394 0.24 14.67 -23.40
CA ARG A 394 0.29 15.03 -24.82
C ARG A 394 1.69 15.32 -25.32
N LEU A 395 2.52 16.02 -24.53
CA LEU A 395 3.92 16.26 -24.88
C LEU A 395 4.74 14.95 -24.90
N GLU A 396 4.52 14.07 -23.92
CA GLU A 396 5.16 12.75 -23.87
C GLU A 396 4.72 11.86 -25.05
N ALA A 397 3.48 11.97 -25.53
CA ALA A 397 3.00 11.29 -26.72
C ALA A 397 3.73 11.73 -28.00
N LEU A 398 4.27 12.96 -28.03
CA LEU A 398 5.08 13.49 -29.14
C LEU A 398 6.59 13.24 -28.98
N GLY A 399 6.99 12.44 -27.99
CA GLY A 399 8.38 12.04 -27.73
C GLY A 399 9.15 12.93 -26.74
N ALA A 400 8.49 13.94 -26.13
CA ALA A 400 9.15 14.81 -25.18
C ALA A 400 9.38 14.14 -23.82
N LYS A 401 10.49 14.47 -23.16
CA LYS A 401 10.74 14.16 -21.75
C LYS A 401 10.33 15.34 -20.86
N VAL A 402 9.24 15.23 -20.12
CA VAL A 402 8.79 16.32 -19.24
C VAL A 402 9.52 16.27 -17.88
N SER A 403 10.30 17.32 -17.58
CA SER A 403 11.10 17.46 -16.35
C SER A 403 10.47 18.45 -15.36
N GLY A 404 10.71 18.19 -14.07
CA GLY A 404 10.35 19.12 -13.00
C GLY A 404 11.34 20.29 -12.83
N SER A 405 12.54 20.22 -13.41
CA SER A 405 13.60 21.20 -13.25
C SER A 405 14.12 21.74 -14.58
N VAL A 406 14.45 23.04 -14.59
CA VAL A 406 15.05 23.72 -15.75
C VAL A 406 16.57 23.57 -15.69
N SER A 407 17.16 23.06 -16.78
CA SER A 407 18.60 22.86 -16.96
C SER A 407 19.03 23.28 -18.36
N LYS A 408 20.33 23.36 -18.63
CA LYS A 408 20.86 23.64 -19.99
C LYS A 408 20.43 22.62 -21.06
N LYS A 409 19.93 21.44 -20.66
CA LYS A 409 19.42 20.40 -21.57
C LYS A 409 17.93 20.54 -21.86
N THR A 410 17.24 21.47 -21.20
CA THR A 410 15.82 21.74 -21.44
C THR A 410 15.69 22.44 -22.79
N ALA A 411 14.91 21.87 -23.70
CA ALA A 411 14.65 22.41 -25.02
C ALA A 411 13.78 23.68 -24.93
N PHE A 412 12.65 23.58 -24.22
CA PHE A 412 11.78 24.74 -23.94
C PHE A 412 10.99 24.58 -22.63
N VAL A 413 10.48 25.70 -22.13
CA VAL A 413 9.65 25.79 -20.93
C VAL A 413 8.27 26.32 -21.32
N VAL A 414 7.21 25.64 -20.92
CA VAL A 414 5.84 26.17 -21.06
C VAL A 414 5.45 26.87 -19.77
N ALA A 415 5.13 28.16 -19.87
CA ALA A 415 4.77 29.02 -18.76
C ALA A 415 3.28 29.39 -18.80
N GLY A 416 2.53 28.88 -17.83
CA GLY A 416 1.16 29.29 -17.54
C GLY A 416 1.08 30.52 -16.62
N THR A 417 -0.12 30.82 -16.14
CA THR A 417 -0.32 31.88 -15.14
C THR A 417 0.45 31.54 -13.86
N GLU A 418 1.05 32.53 -13.20
CA GLU A 418 1.89 32.35 -12.00
C GLU A 418 3.18 31.53 -12.20
N ALA A 419 3.76 31.55 -13.40
CA ALA A 419 5.06 30.95 -13.64
C ALA A 419 6.17 31.66 -12.83
N GLY A 420 6.57 31.05 -11.71
CA GLY A 420 7.54 31.61 -10.76
C GLY A 420 9.01 31.30 -11.07
N SER A 421 9.74 30.71 -10.11
CA SER A 421 11.20 30.54 -10.14
C SER A 421 11.76 29.77 -11.33
N LYS A 422 10.96 28.90 -11.97
CA LYS A 422 11.38 28.15 -13.17
C LYS A 422 11.41 29.00 -14.44
N LEU A 423 10.49 29.97 -14.57
CA LEU A 423 10.49 30.91 -15.69
C LEU A 423 11.71 31.84 -15.61
N ALA A 424 12.00 32.35 -14.41
CA ALA A 424 13.20 33.15 -14.17
C ALA A 424 14.47 32.38 -14.55
N LYS A 425 14.59 31.13 -14.10
CA LYS A 425 15.72 30.25 -14.43
C LYS A 425 15.83 29.91 -15.92
N ALA A 426 14.70 29.80 -16.63
CA ALA A 426 14.70 29.61 -18.09
C ALA A 426 15.27 30.84 -18.80
N GLY A 427 14.89 32.05 -18.36
CA GLY A 427 15.43 33.31 -18.85
C GLY A 427 16.94 33.45 -18.62
N GLU A 428 17.42 33.12 -17.41
CA GLU A 428 18.85 33.13 -17.07
C GLU A 428 19.69 32.19 -17.95
N LEU A 429 19.12 31.04 -18.32
CA LEU A 429 19.79 30.02 -19.12
C LEU A 429 19.59 30.22 -20.63
N GLY A 430 18.83 31.23 -21.05
CA GLY A 430 18.52 31.52 -22.46
C GLY A 430 17.67 30.43 -23.13
N ILE A 431 16.82 29.75 -22.36
CA ILE A 431 15.99 28.63 -22.84
C ILE A 431 14.68 29.19 -23.37
N GLU A 432 14.19 28.62 -24.48
CA GLU A 432 12.96 29.08 -25.12
C GLU A 432 11.75 28.94 -24.19
N VAL A 433 10.90 29.96 -24.13
CA VAL A 433 9.67 29.97 -23.32
C VAL A 433 8.46 30.02 -24.24
N TRP A 434 7.54 29.09 -24.05
CA TRP A 434 6.25 29.03 -24.73
C TRP A 434 5.15 29.47 -23.75
N ASP A 435 4.18 30.24 -24.24
CA ASP A 435 2.92 30.44 -23.53
C ASP A 435 1.97 29.26 -23.80
N GLU A 436 0.85 29.23 -23.06
CA GLU A 436 -0.15 28.19 -23.20
C GLU A 436 -0.80 28.17 -24.59
N ASP A 437 -1.00 29.33 -25.21
CA ASP A 437 -1.60 29.44 -26.54
C ASP A 437 -0.70 28.80 -27.62
N ARG A 438 0.62 29.01 -27.53
CA ARG A 438 1.60 28.36 -28.40
C ARG A 438 1.65 26.85 -28.18
N LEU A 439 1.60 26.39 -26.92
CA LEU A 439 1.52 24.96 -26.63
C LEU A 439 0.28 24.34 -27.28
N VAL A 440 -0.89 24.96 -27.12
CA VAL A 440 -2.15 24.46 -27.69
C VAL A 440 -2.11 24.43 -29.20
N ALA A 441 -1.56 25.48 -29.84
CA ALA A 441 -1.42 25.53 -31.28
C ALA A 441 -0.49 24.41 -31.80
N PHE A 442 0.62 24.16 -31.12
CA PHE A 442 1.54 23.08 -31.46
C PHE A 442 0.88 21.70 -31.30
N LEU A 443 0.20 21.47 -30.18
CA LEU A 443 -0.53 20.22 -29.90
C LEU A 443 -1.76 20.00 -30.78
N ALA A 444 -2.21 21.01 -31.54
CA ALA A 444 -3.30 20.85 -32.50
C ALA A 444 -2.78 20.50 -33.91
N GLN A 445 -1.50 20.70 -34.18
CA GLN A 445 -0.84 20.40 -35.45
C GLN A 445 -0.28 18.97 -35.51
N HIS A 446 -0.18 18.33 -34.36
CA HIS A 446 0.37 16.98 -34.15
C HIS A 446 -0.62 16.18 -33.30
#